data_AF-A0A353J781-F1
#
_entry.id   AF-A0A353J781-F1
#
_cell.length_a   1.000
_cell.length_b   1.000
_cell.length_c   1.000
_cell.angle_alpha   90.00
_cell.angle_beta   90.00
_cell.angle_gamma   90.00
#
_symmetry.space_group_name_H-M   'P 1'
#
loop_
_entity.id
_entity.type
_entity.pdbx_description
1 polymer ?
#
loop_
_entity_poly.entity_id
_entity_poly.type
_entity_poly.pdbx_seq_one_letter_code
_entity_poly.pdbx_strand_id
1 'polypeptide(L)'
;MSNVLRVTKQTFTIAVAAATILWSIGASVLVAPLIAQAAVTPLADVPDGSLIKGATHPAVYYYDGAERFVFPNQQTFKTWYADFSSVKAISMADLGTIPLGDNVVYRPGTRLVKIDTMPNVYAVGDNGALHWVPDEATAKRLYGNSWAQRVDDVPDAFFTNYSADPDNDLSSDSLHPEGSLLKNGGKNYLVDGGELSLVPEAAFAANRFRDAYAIAVSDTVIADFAMGDNVGSSDFASPAQDGSAPADTGSGTGTGTGTGTGTGTDTGSASTPAGS
;
A
#
# COMPACT_ATOMS: atom_id res chain seq x y z
N MET A 1 -63.41 56.81 20.89
CA MET A 1 -62.86 56.19 19.66
C MET A 1 -62.29 57.32 18.79
N SER A 2 -61.06 57.79 19.02
CA SER A 2 -60.10 57.89 17.89
C SER A 2 -58.67 58.30 18.32
N ASN A 3 -58.28 58.20 19.60
CA ASN A 3 -56.92 58.55 20.05
C ASN A 3 -56.11 57.40 20.68
N VAL A 4 -56.71 56.21 20.87
CA VAL A 4 -56.00 55.04 21.43
C VAL A 4 -55.40 54.14 20.35
N LEU A 5 -55.78 54.31 19.07
CA LEU A 5 -55.31 53.44 17.97
C LEU A 5 -54.03 53.91 17.25
N ARG A 6 -53.51 55.11 17.54
CA ARG A 6 -52.27 55.63 16.93
C ARG A 6 -51.01 55.36 17.76
N VAL A 7 -51.15 55.19 19.08
CA VAL A 7 -50.01 54.95 19.96
C VAL A 7 -49.51 53.50 19.85
N THR A 8 -50.40 52.54 19.60
CA THR A 8 -50.05 51.11 19.53
C THR A 8 -49.27 50.69 18.27
N LYS A 9 -49.26 51.51 17.21
CA LYS A 9 -48.48 51.25 15.98
C LYS A 9 -47.08 51.88 15.97
N GLN A 10 -46.75 52.77 16.92
CA GLN A 10 -45.41 53.37 16.99
C GLN A 10 -44.51 52.76 18.08
N THR A 11 -45.06 52.04 19.07
CA THR A 11 -44.25 51.35 20.09
C THR A 11 -43.83 49.93 19.71
N PHE A 12 -44.41 49.32 18.66
CA PHE A 12 -43.99 47.99 18.21
C PHE A 12 -42.83 48.01 17.18
N THR A 13 -42.54 49.16 16.57
CA THR A 13 -41.47 49.28 15.56
C THR A 13 -40.11 49.67 16.16
N ILE A 14 -40.07 50.16 17.40
CA ILE A 14 -38.80 50.50 18.09
C ILE A 14 -38.25 49.30 18.90
N ALA A 15 -39.10 48.33 19.28
CA ALA A 15 -38.66 47.10 19.94
C ALA A 15 -37.99 46.09 19.01
N VAL A 16 -38.20 46.17 17.69
CA VAL A 16 -37.56 45.28 16.70
C VAL A 16 -36.23 45.86 16.15
N ALA A 17 -36.01 47.17 16.26
CA ALA A 17 -34.75 47.80 15.86
C ALA A 17 -33.67 47.81 16.96
N ALA A 18 -34.05 47.66 18.25
CA ALA A 18 -33.10 47.55 19.35
C ALA A 18 -32.71 46.10 19.71
N ALA A 19 -33.45 45.09 19.20
CA ALA A 19 -33.13 43.68 19.36
C ALA A 19 -32.32 43.09 18.18
N THR A 20 -32.05 43.86 17.13
CA THR A 20 -31.31 43.40 15.93
C THR A 20 -29.89 43.96 15.82
N ILE A 21 -29.43 44.78 16.76
CA ILE A 21 -28.07 45.36 16.74
C ILE A 21 -27.18 44.80 17.87
N LEU A 22 -27.72 43.94 18.73
CA LEU A 22 -26.96 43.32 19.84
C LEU A 22 -26.91 41.79 19.77
N TRP A 23 -26.76 41.24 18.56
CA TRP A 23 -26.32 39.85 18.30
C TRP A 23 -25.21 39.78 17.24
N SER A 24 -24.57 40.90 16.90
CA SER A 24 -23.57 40.94 15.83
C SER A 24 -22.14 41.22 16.29
N ILE A 25 -21.92 41.47 17.59
CA ILE A 25 -20.58 41.71 18.15
C ILE A 25 -20.51 41.05 19.53
N GLY A 26 -20.37 39.73 19.58
CA GLY A 26 -20.38 39.04 20.87
C GLY A 26 -20.26 37.52 20.85
N ALA A 27 -19.70 36.93 19.79
CA ALA A 27 -19.24 35.54 19.82
C ALA A 27 -18.10 35.27 18.83
N SER A 28 -17.34 36.30 18.44
CA SER A 28 -16.01 36.10 17.86
C SER A 28 -15.00 35.80 18.98
N VAL A 29 -15.36 34.92 19.91
CA VAL A 29 -14.39 34.23 20.73
C VAL A 29 -13.64 33.35 19.75
N LEU A 30 -12.47 33.82 19.32
CA LEU A 30 -11.32 33.03 18.89
C LEU A 30 -11.63 31.53 18.75
N VAL A 31 -12.33 31.15 17.67
CA VAL A 31 -12.16 29.81 17.13
C VAL A 31 -10.84 29.89 16.39
N ALA A 32 -9.75 30.01 17.14
CA ALA A 32 -8.47 29.57 16.62
C ALA A 32 -8.74 28.15 16.12
N PRO A 33 -8.45 27.81 14.85
CA PRO A 33 -8.48 26.42 14.46
C PRO A 33 -7.59 25.73 15.49
N LEU A 34 -8.18 24.88 16.32
CA LEU A 34 -7.41 24.01 17.19
C LEU A 34 -6.68 23.13 16.18
N ILE A 35 -5.45 23.53 15.83
CA ILE A 35 -4.55 22.68 15.07
C ILE A 35 -4.34 21.53 16.03
N ALA A 36 -5.09 20.44 15.82
CA ALA A 36 -4.90 19.20 16.52
C ALA A 36 -3.46 18.81 16.23
N GLN A 37 -2.55 19.14 17.14
CA GLN A 37 -1.21 18.60 17.11
C GLN A 37 -1.42 17.12 17.36
N ALA A 38 -1.19 16.30 16.33
CA ALA A 38 -1.16 14.86 16.49
C ALA A 38 -0.22 14.57 17.66
N ALA A 39 -0.69 13.80 18.64
CA ALA A 39 0.13 13.42 19.78
C ALA A 39 1.41 12.77 19.24
N VAL A 40 2.56 13.24 19.73
CA VAL A 40 3.85 12.66 19.35
C VAL A 40 4.03 11.37 20.15
N THR A 41 4.07 10.24 19.46
CA THR A 41 4.37 8.93 20.03
C THR A 41 5.88 8.80 20.25
N PRO A 42 6.36 8.43 21.44
CA PRO A 42 7.75 8.08 21.66
C PRO A 42 8.16 6.88 20.79
N LEU A 43 9.36 6.90 20.21
CA LEU A 43 9.83 5.79 19.35
C LEU A 43 9.85 4.43 20.08
N ALA A 44 10.12 4.42 21.38
CA ALA A 44 10.09 3.20 22.20
C ALA A 44 8.70 2.53 22.26
N ASP A 45 7.62 3.26 21.98
CA ASP A 45 6.25 2.76 21.96
C ASP A 45 5.76 2.43 20.54
N VAL A 46 6.64 2.51 19.54
CA VAL A 46 6.37 2.17 18.14
C VAL A 46 6.88 0.75 17.88
N PRO A 47 6.00 -0.27 17.84
CA PRO A 47 6.41 -1.60 17.42
C PRO A 47 6.66 -1.65 15.92
N ASP A 48 7.45 -2.64 15.51
CA ASP A 48 7.58 -3.07 14.12
C ASP A 48 6.20 -3.33 13.49
N GLY A 49 6.10 -3.11 12.19
CA GLY A 49 4.84 -3.12 11.45
C GLY A 49 4.01 -1.84 11.55
N SER A 50 4.48 -0.81 12.28
CA SER A 50 3.76 0.46 12.45
C SER A 50 3.90 1.38 11.23
N LEU A 51 2.88 2.19 10.98
CA LEU A 51 3.01 3.36 10.12
C LEU A 51 3.46 4.57 10.96
N ILE A 52 4.49 5.27 10.49
CA ILE A 52 5.03 6.46 11.16
C ILE A 52 5.14 7.64 10.21
N LYS A 53 5.14 8.85 10.77
CA LYS A 53 5.52 10.08 10.08
C LYS A 53 6.23 11.03 11.05
N GLY A 54 6.96 11.99 10.51
CA GLY A 54 7.49 13.09 11.32
C GLY A 54 6.35 14.00 11.79
N ALA A 55 6.40 14.45 13.04
CA ALA A 55 5.39 15.33 13.62
C ALA A 55 5.13 16.58 12.74
N THR A 56 6.17 17.09 12.08
CA THR A 56 6.12 18.26 11.20
C THR A 56 6.43 17.92 9.73
N HIS A 57 6.40 16.65 9.33
CA HIS A 57 6.71 16.21 7.97
C HIS A 57 5.58 15.33 7.39
N PRO A 58 5.21 15.48 6.10
CA PRO A 58 4.05 14.78 5.53
C PRO A 58 4.35 13.36 5.04
N ALA A 59 5.60 13.00 4.75
CA ALA A 59 5.93 11.66 4.27
C ALA A 59 5.58 10.60 5.32
N VAL A 60 4.96 9.51 4.85
CA VAL A 60 4.57 8.35 5.65
C VAL A 60 5.53 7.21 5.36
N TYR A 61 5.91 6.49 6.40
CA TYR A 61 6.82 5.36 6.34
C TYR A 61 6.19 4.14 7.00
N TYR A 62 6.51 2.96 6.49
CA TYR A 62 6.35 1.70 7.21
C TYR A 62 7.61 1.47 8.05
N TYR A 63 7.47 1.24 9.35
CA TYR A 63 8.57 1.00 10.28
C TYR A 63 8.63 -0.48 10.62
N ASP A 64 9.76 -1.11 10.31
CA ASP A 64 9.98 -2.54 10.51
C ASP A 64 11.48 -2.84 10.51
N GLY A 65 11.91 -3.83 11.27
CA GLY A 65 13.32 -4.24 11.31
C GLY A 65 14.32 -3.13 11.66
N ALA A 66 13.90 -2.12 12.44
CA ALA A 66 14.66 -0.89 12.73
C ALA A 66 14.94 0.03 11.52
N GLU A 67 14.27 -0.17 10.40
CA GLU A 67 14.32 0.70 9.21
C GLU A 67 12.97 1.38 8.98
N ARG A 68 12.97 2.40 8.12
CA ARG A 68 11.74 3.02 7.62
C ARG A 68 11.68 2.93 6.10
N PHE A 69 10.60 2.35 5.59
CA PHE A 69 10.33 2.18 4.16
C PHE A 69 9.38 3.29 3.70
N VAL A 70 9.76 4.00 2.64
CA VAL A 70 9.04 5.22 2.24
C VAL A 70 7.85 4.86 1.36
N PHE A 71 6.65 5.39 1.66
CA PHE A 71 5.57 5.40 0.67
C PHE A 71 5.78 6.57 -0.30
N PRO A 72 6.06 6.32 -1.60
CA PRO A 72 6.43 7.39 -2.53
C PRO A 72 5.27 8.36 -2.81
N ASN A 73 4.05 7.85 -2.81
CA ASN A 73 2.84 8.64 -3.02
C ASN A 73 1.61 8.00 -2.36
N GLN A 74 0.50 8.75 -2.35
CA GLN A 74 -0.76 8.31 -1.75
C GLN A 74 -1.39 7.11 -2.47
N GLN A 75 -1.18 6.95 -3.78
CA GLN A 75 -1.79 5.86 -4.53
C GLN A 75 -1.14 4.53 -4.14
N THR A 76 0.19 4.47 -4.06
CA THR A 76 0.94 3.33 -3.51
C THR A 76 0.53 3.03 -2.07
N PHE A 77 0.40 4.05 -1.22
CA PHE A 77 -0.09 3.83 0.16
C PHE A 77 -1.47 3.14 0.18
N LYS A 78 -2.39 3.57 -0.69
CA LYS A 78 -3.76 3.07 -0.73
C LYS A 78 -3.89 1.62 -1.16
N THR A 79 -2.89 1.05 -1.84
CA THR A 79 -2.88 -0.39 -2.16
C THR A 79 -2.60 -1.27 -0.95
N TRP A 80 -1.96 -0.72 0.09
CA TRP A 80 -1.60 -1.42 1.32
C TRP A 80 -2.51 -1.08 2.50
N TYR A 81 -2.97 0.16 2.60
CA TYR A 81 -3.77 0.67 3.71
C TYR A 81 -4.99 1.44 3.21
N ALA A 82 -6.12 1.32 3.90
CA ALA A 82 -7.36 1.98 3.50
C ALA A 82 -7.28 3.52 3.65
N ASP A 83 -6.63 3.98 4.72
CA ASP A 83 -6.49 5.39 5.07
C ASP A 83 -5.28 5.60 6.01
N PHE A 84 -5.05 6.85 6.42
CA PHE A 84 -3.93 7.25 7.27
C PHE A 84 -4.23 7.19 8.78
N SER A 85 -5.35 6.59 9.20
CA SER A 85 -5.79 6.64 10.60
C SER A 85 -4.85 5.93 11.58
N SER A 86 -4.08 4.95 11.09
CA SER A 86 -3.10 4.21 11.89
C SER A 86 -1.69 4.84 11.87
N VAL A 87 -1.49 5.95 11.16
CA VAL A 87 -0.19 6.64 11.09
C VAL A 87 0.11 7.34 12.41
N LYS A 88 1.21 6.96 13.06
CA LYS A 88 1.70 7.57 14.29
C LYS A 88 2.66 8.71 13.98
N ALA A 89 2.49 9.86 14.63
CA ALA A 89 3.44 10.96 14.53
C ALA A 89 4.57 10.74 15.56
N ILE A 90 5.82 10.74 15.12
CA ILE A 90 7.00 10.69 16.01
C ILE A 90 7.81 11.99 15.89
N SER A 91 8.73 12.24 16.83
CA SER A 91 9.56 13.45 16.77
C SER A 91 10.47 13.41 15.53
N MET A 92 10.85 14.58 15.01
CA MET A 92 11.79 14.64 13.88
C MET A 92 13.18 14.10 14.24
N ALA A 93 13.58 14.22 15.51
CA ALA A 93 14.83 13.67 16.01
C ALA A 93 14.79 12.14 15.99
N ASP A 94 13.74 11.54 16.56
CA ASP A 94 13.56 10.08 16.55
C ASP A 94 13.49 9.55 15.12
N LEU A 95 12.67 10.18 14.27
CA LEU A 95 12.58 9.83 12.87
C LEU A 95 13.97 9.87 12.22
N GLY A 96 14.76 10.92 12.45
CA GLY A 96 16.12 11.06 11.93
C GLY A 96 17.10 9.96 12.37
N THR A 97 16.82 9.21 13.44
CA THR A 97 17.67 8.09 13.89
C THR A 97 17.38 6.77 13.18
N ILE A 98 16.20 6.64 12.54
CA ILE A 98 15.78 5.44 11.83
C ILE A 98 16.33 5.48 10.39
N PRO A 99 17.20 4.53 9.98
CA PRO A 99 17.70 4.45 8.61
C PRO A 99 16.58 4.27 7.58
N LEU A 100 16.84 4.72 6.35
CA LEU A 100 15.95 4.46 5.22
C LEU A 100 16.21 3.04 4.71
N GLY A 101 15.15 2.24 4.61
CA GLY A 101 15.11 1.06 3.77
C GLY A 101 14.65 1.43 2.35
N ASP A 102 14.13 0.44 1.62
CA ASP A 102 13.62 0.63 0.27
C ASP A 102 12.33 1.46 0.21
N ASN A 103 12.03 1.95 -0.99
CA ASN A 103 10.73 2.55 -1.27
C ASN A 103 9.67 1.46 -1.40
N VAL A 104 8.54 1.65 -0.73
CA VAL A 104 7.38 0.77 -0.90
C VAL A 104 6.84 0.90 -2.32
N VAL A 105 6.61 -0.22 -2.98
CA VAL A 105 5.97 -0.32 -4.29
C VAL A 105 4.48 -0.60 -4.17
N TYR A 106 3.76 -0.53 -5.29
CA TYR A 106 2.37 -0.98 -5.35
C TYR A 106 2.25 -2.42 -4.86
N ARG A 107 1.18 -2.70 -4.10
CA ARG A 107 0.94 -4.04 -3.58
C ARG A 107 0.68 -5.00 -4.74
N PRO A 108 1.36 -6.17 -4.78
CA PRO A 108 1.16 -7.16 -5.84
C PRO A 108 -0.32 -7.48 -6.08
N GLY A 109 -0.70 -7.63 -7.35
CA GLY A 109 -2.06 -7.99 -7.78
C GLY A 109 -3.17 -6.96 -7.55
N THR A 110 -2.89 -5.78 -6.96
CA THR A 110 -3.96 -4.81 -6.60
C THR A 110 -4.35 -3.88 -7.75
N ARG A 111 -3.37 -3.27 -8.42
CA ARG A 111 -3.54 -2.33 -9.53
C ARG A 111 -2.60 -2.68 -10.66
N LEU A 112 -2.97 -2.26 -11.86
CA LEU A 112 -2.07 -2.23 -12.99
C LEU A 112 -1.35 -0.88 -12.98
N VAL A 113 -0.12 -0.84 -13.44
CA VAL A 113 0.67 0.40 -13.48
C VAL A 113 1.17 0.68 -14.88
N LYS A 114 1.36 1.96 -15.18
CA LYS A 114 2.13 2.43 -16.32
C LYS A 114 2.90 3.68 -15.92
N ILE A 115 3.88 4.04 -16.74
CA ILE A 115 4.56 5.33 -16.65
C ILE A 115 3.84 6.34 -17.57
N ASP A 116 3.79 7.61 -17.19
CA ASP A 116 3.12 8.67 -17.97
C ASP A 116 3.67 8.77 -19.41
N THR A 117 4.96 8.47 -19.57
CA THR A 117 5.71 8.64 -20.82
C THR A 117 5.61 7.46 -21.80
N MET A 118 5.04 6.32 -21.41
CA MET A 118 4.92 5.13 -22.26
C MET A 118 3.53 4.48 -22.17
N PRO A 119 3.03 3.86 -23.26
CA PRO A 119 1.69 3.29 -23.29
C PRO A 119 1.58 1.91 -22.63
N ASN A 120 2.70 1.23 -22.37
CA ASN A 120 2.70 -0.14 -21.85
C ASN A 120 2.14 -0.20 -20.43
N VAL A 121 1.23 -1.14 -20.21
CA VAL A 121 0.59 -1.41 -18.92
C VAL A 121 1.16 -2.69 -18.35
N TYR A 122 1.42 -2.70 -17.05
CA TYR A 122 2.06 -3.80 -16.34
C TYR A 122 1.20 -4.24 -15.16
N ALA A 123 1.12 -5.55 -14.93
CA ALA A 123 0.74 -6.08 -13.64
C ALA A 123 1.95 -6.00 -12.70
N VAL A 124 1.70 -5.66 -11.43
CA VAL A 124 2.74 -5.59 -10.41
C VAL A 124 2.79 -6.93 -9.69
N GLY A 125 3.93 -7.60 -9.75
CA GLY A 125 4.27 -8.78 -8.96
C GLY A 125 5.11 -8.41 -7.73
N ASP A 126 5.61 -9.43 -7.05
CA ASP A 126 6.41 -9.28 -5.84
C ASP A 126 7.67 -8.45 -6.07
N ASN A 127 8.07 -7.73 -5.03
CA ASN A 127 9.24 -6.86 -4.98
C ASN A 127 9.31 -5.84 -6.13
N GLY A 128 8.15 -5.46 -6.70
CA GLY A 128 8.07 -4.48 -7.78
C GLY A 128 8.40 -5.04 -9.16
N ALA A 129 8.31 -6.37 -9.34
CA ALA A 129 8.35 -6.98 -10.67
C ALA A 129 7.19 -6.47 -11.55
N LEU A 130 7.49 -6.20 -12.82
CA LEU A 130 6.51 -5.74 -13.80
C LEU A 130 6.34 -6.78 -14.90
N HIS A 131 5.10 -7.23 -15.05
CA HIS A 131 4.68 -8.18 -16.08
C HIS A 131 3.84 -7.46 -17.11
N TRP A 132 4.33 -7.35 -18.34
CA TRP A 132 3.66 -6.61 -19.40
C TRP A 132 2.33 -7.25 -19.77
N VAL A 133 1.30 -6.41 -19.91
CA VAL A 133 0.01 -6.79 -20.49
C VAL A 133 0.06 -6.44 -21.98
N PRO A 134 0.19 -7.43 -22.89
CA PRO A 134 0.54 -7.16 -24.29
C PRO A 134 -0.58 -6.50 -25.09
N ASP A 135 -1.84 -6.74 -24.71
CA ASP A 135 -3.00 -6.26 -25.43
C ASP A 135 -4.27 -6.16 -24.56
N GLU A 136 -5.27 -5.45 -25.08
CA GLU A 136 -6.56 -5.24 -24.43
C GLU A 136 -7.36 -6.54 -24.26
N ALA A 137 -7.20 -7.52 -25.15
CA ALA A 137 -7.93 -8.79 -25.05
C ALA A 137 -7.46 -9.58 -23.82
N THR A 138 -6.14 -9.60 -23.59
CA THR A 138 -5.51 -10.17 -22.41
C THR A 138 -5.93 -9.43 -21.15
N ALA A 139 -5.92 -8.09 -21.17
CA ALA A 139 -6.38 -7.28 -20.04
C ALA A 139 -7.85 -7.55 -19.68
N LYS A 140 -8.75 -7.63 -20.68
CA LYS A 140 -10.18 -7.91 -20.46
C LYS A 140 -10.42 -9.32 -19.93
N ARG A 141 -9.65 -10.31 -20.38
CA ARG A 141 -9.77 -11.69 -19.90
C ARG A 141 -9.40 -11.80 -18.41
N LEU A 142 -8.30 -11.17 -18.01
CA LEU A 142 -7.77 -11.25 -16.66
C LEU A 142 -8.42 -10.27 -15.68
N TYR A 143 -8.83 -9.09 -16.13
CA TYR A 143 -9.28 -8.02 -15.21
C TYR A 143 -10.70 -7.53 -15.52
N GLY A 144 -11.36 -8.13 -16.51
CA GLY A 144 -12.72 -7.77 -16.94
C GLY A 144 -12.78 -6.54 -17.83
N ASN A 145 -13.98 -6.22 -18.31
CA ASN A 145 -14.21 -5.10 -19.24
C ASN A 145 -13.83 -3.72 -18.69
N SER A 146 -13.75 -3.57 -17.37
CA SER A 146 -13.35 -2.32 -16.70
C SER A 146 -11.87 -2.28 -16.31
N TRP A 147 -11.03 -3.15 -16.86
CA TRP A 147 -9.60 -3.24 -16.54
C TRP A 147 -8.87 -1.89 -16.58
N ALA A 148 -9.24 -1.01 -17.51
CA ALA A 148 -8.62 0.31 -17.65
C ALA A 148 -8.79 1.18 -16.38
N GLN A 149 -9.85 0.96 -15.59
CA GLN A 149 -10.06 1.66 -14.31
C GLN A 149 -9.14 1.14 -13.18
N ARG A 150 -8.44 0.02 -13.44
CA ARG A 150 -7.42 -0.55 -12.55
C ARG A 150 -6.02 -0.03 -12.83
N VAL A 151 -5.83 0.71 -13.93
CA VAL A 151 -4.54 1.27 -14.32
C VAL A 151 -4.32 2.58 -13.59
N ASP A 152 -3.19 2.68 -12.90
CA ASP A 152 -2.67 3.91 -12.31
C ASP A 152 -1.40 4.36 -13.04
N ASP A 153 -1.27 5.67 -13.22
CA ASP A 153 -0.02 6.29 -13.67
C ASP A 153 0.93 6.45 -12.48
N VAL A 154 2.13 5.89 -12.62
CA VAL A 154 3.22 6.03 -11.68
C VAL A 154 4.21 7.06 -12.24
N PRO A 155 4.51 8.15 -11.49
CA PRO A 155 5.49 9.14 -11.95
C PRO A 155 6.85 8.53 -12.25
N ASP A 156 7.53 9.03 -13.29
CA ASP A 156 8.82 8.52 -13.77
C ASP A 156 9.85 8.36 -12.65
N ALA A 157 9.91 9.31 -11.70
CA ALA A 157 10.83 9.30 -10.57
C ALA A 157 10.59 8.14 -9.57
N PHE A 158 9.40 7.55 -9.57
CA PHE A 158 9.05 6.41 -8.73
C PHE A 158 8.96 5.10 -9.53
N PHE A 159 8.88 5.18 -10.85
CA PHE A 159 8.90 3.99 -11.71
C PHE A 159 10.24 3.26 -11.66
N THR A 160 11.32 3.96 -11.27
CA THR A 160 12.65 3.36 -11.04
C THR A 160 12.69 2.41 -9.85
N ASN A 161 11.65 2.37 -9.00
CA ASN A 161 11.52 1.38 -7.93
C ASN A 161 11.05 0.01 -8.43
N TYR A 162 10.74 -0.12 -9.72
CA TYR A 162 10.22 -1.33 -10.34
C TYR A 162 11.23 -1.92 -11.32
N SER A 163 11.15 -3.23 -11.54
CA SER A 163 11.98 -3.95 -12.49
C SER A 163 11.11 -4.70 -13.50
N ALA A 164 11.44 -4.59 -14.79
CA ALA A 164 10.78 -5.40 -15.81
C ALA A 164 11.12 -6.88 -15.59
N ASP A 165 10.11 -7.74 -15.70
CA ASP A 165 10.24 -9.19 -15.60
C ASP A 165 9.61 -9.86 -16.84
N PRO A 166 10.32 -9.81 -17.99
CA PRO A 166 9.79 -10.26 -19.27
C PRO A 166 9.57 -11.78 -19.32
N ASP A 167 10.20 -12.55 -18.46
CA ASP A 167 10.01 -14.00 -18.37
C ASP A 167 8.61 -14.35 -17.84
N ASN A 168 7.95 -13.40 -17.17
CA ASN A 168 6.60 -13.49 -16.63
C ASN A 168 5.61 -12.54 -17.31
N ASP A 169 5.96 -11.96 -18.48
CA ASP A 169 5.03 -11.17 -19.28
C ASP A 169 3.76 -11.97 -19.60
N LEU A 170 2.62 -11.29 -19.59
CA LEU A 170 1.32 -11.93 -19.78
C LEU A 170 1.06 -12.21 -21.26
N SER A 171 0.19 -13.17 -21.53
CA SER A 171 -0.18 -13.60 -22.88
C SER A 171 -1.66 -13.97 -22.95
N SER A 172 -2.13 -14.44 -24.12
CA SER A 172 -3.50 -14.94 -24.28
C SER A 172 -3.85 -16.13 -23.38
N ASP A 173 -2.84 -16.86 -22.93
CA ASP A 173 -3.02 -18.14 -22.24
C ASP A 173 -2.55 -18.06 -20.77
N SER A 174 -2.03 -16.90 -20.35
CA SER A 174 -1.65 -16.66 -18.96
C SER A 174 -2.86 -16.75 -18.03
N LEU A 175 -2.63 -17.39 -16.88
CA LEU A 175 -3.46 -17.27 -15.69
C LEU A 175 -3.30 -15.86 -15.08
N HIS A 176 -4.08 -15.59 -14.03
CA HIS A 176 -3.90 -14.35 -13.26
C HIS A 176 -2.51 -14.39 -12.59
N PRO A 177 -1.74 -13.30 -12.64
CA PRO A 177 -0.39 -13.27 -12.10
C PRO A 177 -0.37 -13.35 -10.56
N GLU A 178 0.82 -13.61 -10.03
CA GLU A 178 1.15 -13.61 -8.61
C GLU A 178 0.55 -12.42 -7.83
N GLY A 179 0.11 -12.68 -6.60
CA GLY A 179 -0.56 -11.70 -5.74
C GLY A 179 -2.01 -11.35 -6.14
N SER A 180 -2.54 -11.89 -7.25
CA SER A 180 -3.92 -11.62 -7.68
C SER A 180 -4.93 -12.16 -6.67
N LEU A 181 -5.80 -11.28 -6.16
CA LEU A 181 -6.91 -11.66 -5.30
C LEU A 181 -8.14 -11.99 -6.16
N LEU A 182 -8.53 -13.26 -6.21
CA LEU A 182 -9.68 -13.75 -6.98
C LEU A 182 -10.88 -13.99 -6.06
N LYS A 183 -12.09 -13.75 -6.58
CA LYS A 183 -13.35 -13.96 -5.85
C LYS A 183 -14.31 -14.81 -6.66
N ASN A 184 -14.77 -15.90 -6.05
CA ASN A 184 -15.72 -16.83 -6.65
C ASN A 184 -16.56 -17.51 -5.54
N GLY A 185 -17.87 -17.68 -5.78
CA GLY A 185 -18.74 -18.41 -4.85
C GLY A 185 -18.78 -17.87 -3.40
N GLY A 186 -18.48 -16.58 -3.20
CA GLY A 186 -18.40 -15.97 -1.86
C GLY A 186 -17.08 -16.21 -1.12
N LYS A 187 -16.13 -16.92 -1.74
CA LYS A 187 -14.77 -17.15 -1.21
C LYS A 187 -13.77 -16.22 -1.91
N ASN A 188 -12.71 -15.91 -1.19
CA ASN A 188 -11.55 -15.19 -1.71
C ASN A 188 -10.38 -16.17 -1.83
N TYR A 189 -9.59 -15.98 -2.88
CA TYR A 189 -8.43 -16.79 -3.21
C TYR A 189 -7.27 -15.87 -3.60
N LEU A 190 -6.05 -16.25 -3.25
CA LEU A 190 -4.85 -15.56 -3.67
C LEU A 190 -4.10 -16.46 -4.65
N VAL A 191 -3.63 -15.89 -5.77
CA VAL A 191 -2.62 -16.55 -6.57
C VAL A 191 -1.28 -16.39 -5.85
N ASP A 192 -0.68 -17.50 -5.46
CA ASP A 192 0.55 -17.58 -4.64
C ASP A 192 1.42 -18.73 -5.13
N GLY A 193 2.65 -18.43 -5.57
CA GLY A 193 3.58 -19.41 -6.14
C GLY A 193 3.04 -20.11 -7.40
N GLY A 194 2.12 -19.46 -8.12
CA GLY A 194 1.40 -20.07 -9.27
C GLY A 194 0.29 -21.06 -8.88
N GLU A 195 0.06 -21.28 -7.59
CA GLU A 195 -1.09 -22.01 -7.06
C GLU A 195 -2.20 -21.04 -6.64
N LEU A 196 -3.39 -21.58 -6.36
CA LEU A 196 -4.51 -20.82 -5.83
C LEU A 196 -4.77 -21.21 -4.38
N SER A 197 -4.46 -20.29 -3.48
CA SER A 197 -4.55 -20.44 -2.04
C SER A 197 -5.87 -19.85 -1.54
N LEU A 198 -6.68 -20.62 -0.81
CA LEU A 198 -7.89 -20.07 -0.18
C LEU A 198 -7.48 -19.01 0.85
N VAL A 199 -8.21 -17.89 0.89
CA VAL A 199 -8.02 -16.84 1.89
C VAL A 199 -9.17 -16.90 2.90
N PRO A 200 -8.97 -17.54 4.08
CA PRO A 200 -9.95 -17.49 5.16
C PRO A 200 -10.26 -16.04 5.57
N GLU A 201 -11.45 -15.79 6.10
CA GLU A 201 -11.88 -14.44 6.48
C GLU A 201 -10.94 -13.76 7.48
N ALA A 202 -10.39 -14.52 8.44
CA ALA A 202 -9.40 -14.01 9.37
C ALA A 202 -8.10 -13.57 8.67
N ALA A 203 -7.61 -14.36 7.70
CA ALA A 203 -6.44 -14.04 6.91
C ALA A 203 -6.70 -12.85 5.95
N PHE A 204 -7.92 -12.76 5.41
CA PHE A 204 -8.33 -11.63 4.57
C PHE A 204 -8.18 -10.31 5.32
N ALA A 205 -8.71 -10.24 6.54
CA ALA A 205 -8.63 -9.06 7.40
C ALA A 205 -7.20 -8.80 7.88
N ALA A 206 -6.48 -9.83 8.34
CA ALA A 206 -5.16 -9.67 8.93
C ALA A 206 -4.08 -9.24 7.91
N ASN A 207 -4.17 -9.71 6.67
CA ASN A 207 -3.31 -9.25 5.56
C ASN A 207 -3.79 -7.96 4.89
N ARG A 208 -4.88 -7.34 5.40
CA ARG A 208 -5.45 -6.10 4.86
C ARG A 208 -5.87 -6.20 3.39
N PHE A 209 -6.27 -7.40 2.94
CA PHE A 209 -6.90 -7.55 1.63
C PHE A 209 -8.21 -6.75 1.58
N ARG A 210 -8.61 -6.34 0.37
CA ARG A 210 -9.78 -5.49 0.17
C ARG A 210 -10.58 -5.97 -1.04
N ASP A 211 -11.90 -6.05 -0.89
CA ASP A 211 -12.80 -6.43 -1.98
C ASP A 211 -12.66 -5.51 -3.21
N ALA A 212 -12.26 -4.25 -3.00
CA ALA A 212 -12.02 -3.29 -4.08
C ALA A 212 -10.91 -3.74 -5.05
N TYR A 213 -10.02 -4.63 -4.63
CA TYR A 213 -8.94 -5.19 -5.44
C TYR A 213 -9.21 -6.63 -5.88
N ALA A 214 -10.29 -7.26 -5.41
CA ALA A 214 -10.64 -8.60 -5.82
C ALA A 214 -11.16 -8.63 -7.27
N ILE A 215 -10.82 -9.70 -7.99
CA ILE A 215 -11.25 -9.96 -9.37
C ILE A 215 -12.30 -11.06 -9.33
N ALA A 216 -13.53 -10.74 -9.77
CA ALA A 216 -14.58 -11.74 -9.85
C ALA A 216 -14.32 -12.69 -11.03
N VAL A 217 -14.26 -13.99 -10.75
CA VAL A 217 -13.94 -15.03 -11.75
C VAL A 217 -14.95 -16.18 -11.74
N SER A 218 -15.01 -16.94 -12.82
CA SER A 218 -15.88 -18.11 -12.96
C SER A 218 -15.26 -19.36 -12.33
N ASP A 219 -16.07 -20.40 -12.13
CA ASP A 219 -15.58 -21.70 -11.62
C ASP A 219 -14.55 -22.34 -12.56
N THR A 220 -14.64 -22.06 -13.86
CA THR A 220 -13.65 -22.52 -14.86
C THR A 220 -12.28 -21.92 -14.58
N VAL A 221 -12.20 -20.61 -14.31
CA VAL A 221 -10.93 -19.96 -13.98
C VAL A 221 -10.33 -20.55 -12.70
N ILE A 222 -11.16 -20.86 -11.70
CA ILE A 222 -10.70 -21.51 -10.46
C ILE A 222 -10.14 -22.91 -10.76
N ALA A 223 -10.78 -23.66 -11.66
CA ALA A 223 -10.36 -25.01 -12.04
C ALA A 223 -9.06 -25.06 -12.86
N ASP A 224 -8.61 -23.94 -13.43
CA ASP A 224 -7.35 -23.84 -14.18
C ASP A 224 -6.12 -23.80 -13.26
N PHE A 225 -6.30 -23.56 -11.95
CA PHE A 225 -5.22 -23.54 -10.96
C PHE A 225 -5.13 -24.85 -10.16
N ALA A 226 -3.90 -25.21 -9.79
CA ALA A 226 -3.69 -26.11 -8.65
C ALA A 226 -4.06 -25.39 -7.34
N MET A 227 -4.59 -26.11 -6.35
CA MET A 227 -4.90 -25.52 -5.04
C MET A 227 -3.68 -25.64 -4.13
N GLY A 228 -3.27 -24.53 -3.53
CA GLY A 228 -2.22 -24.49 -2.51
C GLY A 228 -2.77 -24.57 -1.09
N ASP A 229 -1.89 -24.36 -0.11
CA ASP A 229 -2.27 -24.21 1.30
C ASP A 229 -3.11 -22.94 1.52
N ASN A 230 -3.85 -22.89 2.62
CA ASN A 230 -4.60 -21.67 2.96
C ASN A 230 -3.64 -20.54 3.33
N VAL A 231 -3.95 -19.32 2.89
CA VAL A 231 -3.22 -18.11 3.29
C VAL A 231 -3.29 -17.92 4.81
N GLY A 232 -2.12 -17.73 5.42
CA GLY A 232 -1.94 -17.42 6.83
C GLY A 232 -2.26 -15.96 7.17
N SER A 233 -2.22 -15.60 8.45
CA SER A 233 -2.72 -14.29 8.90
C SER A 233 -1.81 -13.10 8.64
N SER A 234 -0.53 -13.31 8.30
CA SER A 234 0.43 -12.22 8.13
C SER A 234 1.34 -12.37 6.91
N ASP A 235 1.13 -13.41 6.12
CA ASP A 235 1.99 -13.82 5.01
C ASP A 235 2.19 -12.71 3.95
N PHE A 236 1.19 -11.83 3.77
CA PHE A 236 1.16 -10.78 2.75
C PHE A 236 0.84 -9.39 3.31
N ALA A 237 1.09 -9.19 4.61
CA ALA A 237 0.79 -7.95 5.29
C ALA A 237 1.90 -6.90 5.10
N SER A 238 3.17 -7.30 5.04
CA SER A 238 4.34 -6.40 5.05
C SER A 238 4.50 -5.62 3.73
N PRO A 239 4.45 -4.27 3.73
CA PRO A 239 4.80 -3.46 2.57
C PRO A 239 6.27 -3.53 2.15
N ALA A 240 7.15 -3.99 3.05
CA ALA A 240 8.57 -4.21 2.76
C ALA A 240 8.81 -5.50 1.96
N GLN A 241 7.85 -6.44 1.94
CA GLN A 241 7.90 -7.69 1.17
C GLN A 241 9.10 -8.59 1.46
N ASP A 242 9.70 -8.44 2.64
CA ASP A 242 10.87 -9.17 3.15
C ASP A 242 10.64 -10.68 3.38
N GLY A 243 9.39 -11.13 3.34
CA GLY A 243 8.99 -12.55 3.37
C GLY A 243 8.49 -13.13 2.04
N SER A 244 8.35 -12.31 0.99
CA SER A 244 7.77 -12.69 -0.31
C SER A 244 8.84 -13.07 -1.33
N ALA A 245 9.95 -13.66 -0.89
CA ALA A 245 10.95 -14.17 -1.82
C ALA A 245 10.27 -15.18 -2.76
N PRO A 246 10.48 -15.09 -4.09
CA PRO A 246 9.91 -16.06 -5.01
C PRO A 246 10.33 -17.45 -4.54
N ALA A 247 9.39 -18.39 -4.52
CA ALA A 247 9.68 -19.79 -4.24
C ALA A 247 10.84 -20.22 -5.14
N ASP A 248 12.01 -20.43 -4.54
CA ASP A 248 13.14 -21.03 -5.22
C ASP A 248 12.67 -22.41 -5.72
N THR A 249 12.46 -22.53 -7.03
CA THR A 249 12.18 -23.82 -7.68
C THR A 249 13.44 -24.68 -7.81
N GLY A 250 14.49 -24.36 -7.05
CA GLY A 250 15.62 -25.22 -6.74
C GLY A 250 15.20 -26.47 -5.97
N SER A 251 14.92 -27.55 -6.71
CA SER A 251 14.94 -28.92 -6.21
C SER A 251 16.23 -29.18 -5.40
N GLY A 252 16.11 -29.16 -4.07
CA GLY A 252 17.19 -29.46 -3.14
C GLY A 252 16.70 -30.31 -1.98
N THR A 253 16.61 -31.62 -2.19
CA THR A 253 16.41 -32.59 -1.11
C THR A 253 17.52 -32.49 -0.06
N GLY A 254 17.14 -32.07 1.16
CA GLY A 254 17.50 -32.76 2.39
C GLY A 254 18.92 -32.62 2.98
N THR A 255 18.95 -31.90 4.12
CA THR A 255 19.60 -32.25 5.41
C THR A 255 21.13 -32.36 5.51
N GLY A 256 21.70 -31.53 6.39
CA GLY A 256 23.06 -31.75 6.92
C GLY A 256 23.53 -30.69 7.91
N THR A 257 23.17 -30.87 9.18
CA THR A 257 23.73 -30.21 10.37
C THR A 257 25.26 -30.19 10.37
N GLY A 258 25.89 -29.07 10.74
CA GLY A 258 27.34 -29.00 10.90
C GLY A 258 27.85 -27.72 11.56
N THR A 259 27.92 -27.72 12.89
CA THR A 259 28.71 -26.80 13.71
C THR A 259 30.19 -26.92 13.36
N GLY A 260 30.91 -25.80 13.16
CA GLY A 260 32.35 -25.84 12.87
C GLY A 260 33.05 -24.50 12.98
N THR A 261 33.64 -24.24 14.15
CA THR A 261 34.72 -23.27 14.39
C THR A 261 35.99 -23.64 13.63
N GLY A 262 36.72 -22.64 13.10
CA GLY A 262 38.13 -22.75 12.68
C GLY A 262 38.55 -21.57 11.82
N THR A 263 39.26 -20.56 12.37
CA THR A 263 40.73 -20.39 12.35
C THR A 263 41.33 -20.33 10.95
N GLY A 264 41.94 -19.18 10.65
CA GLY A 264 42.42 -18.81 9.32
C GLY A 264 43.71 -19.47 8.87
N THR A 265 44.07 -19.14 7.62
CA THR A 265 45.46 -19.12 7.18
C THR A 265 45.60 -18.11 6.06
N ASP A 266 46.46 -17.13 6.31
CA ASP A 266 47.12 -16.27 5.36
C ASP A 266 48.14 -17.11 4.56
N THR A 267 48.09 -17.06 3.24
CA THR A 267 49.27 -17.25 2.38
C THR A 267 49.09 -16.47 1.09
N GLY A 268 49.77 -15.34 0.99
CA GLY A 268 50.02 -14.65 -0.26
C GLY A 268 50.90 -15.46 -1.22
N SER A 269 50.76 -15.16 -2.52
CA SER A 269 51.84 -15.29 -3.51
C SER A 269 51.48 -14.44 -4.74
N ALA A 270 52.16 -13.31 -4.88
CA ALA A 270 52.39 -12.65 -6.16
C ALA A 270 53.52 -13.40 -6.88
N SER A 271 53.42 -13.70 -8.17
CA SER A 271 54.06 -12.99 -9.32
C SER A 271 54.25 -14.08 -10.40
N THR A 272 54.14 -13.92 -11.73
CA THR A 272 54.58 -12.87 -12.67
C THR A 272 53.98 -13.21 -14.06
N PRO A 273 53.75 -12.25 -14.99
CA PRO A 273 53.37 -12.54 -16.37
C PRO A 273 54.55 -12.41 -17.37
N ALA A 274 54.57 -13.24 -18.40
CA ALA A 274 55.15 -13.01 -19.74
C ALA A 274 54.89 -14.28 -20.59
N GLY A 275 54.48 -14.24 -21.86
CA GLY A 275 54.77 -13.21 -22.86
C GLY A 275 56.11 -13.46 -23.52
N SER A 276 56.14 -14.51 -24.37
CA SER A 276 57.24 -15.05 -25.21
C SER A 276 58.43 -15.72 -24.52
#